data_AF-A0A1H9PZN5-F1
#
_entry.id   AF-A0A1H9PZN5-F1
#
_cell.length_a   1.000
_cell.length_b   1.000
_cell.length_c   1.000
_cell.angle_alpha   90.00
_cell.angle_beta   90.00
_cell.angle_gamma   90.00
#
_symmetry.space_group_name_H-M   'P 1'
#
loop_
_entity.id
_entity.type
_entity.pdbx_description
1 polymer ?
#
loop_
_entity_poly.entity_id
_entity_poly.type
_entity_poly.pdbx_seq_one_letter_code
_entity_poly.pdbx_strand_id
1 'polypeptide(L)' 'MFVRVEEAEHGCEGLVHRSELSDSARRRALREGDTLSVKILDVDPVTRRIALSQRQAAPRPDP' A
#
# COMPACT_ATOMS: atom_id res chain seq x y z
N MET A 1 -4.92 6.48 -4.18
CA MET A 1 -3.50 6.38 -4.55
C MET A 1 -3.31 4.99 -5.12
N PHE A 2 -2.69 4.87 -6.29
CA PHE A 2 -2.42 3.58 -6.93
C PHE A 2 -1.01 3.13 -6.57
N VAL A 3 -0.85 1.86 -6.23
CA VAL A 3 0.41 1.22 -5.87
C VAL A 3 0.57 0.00 -6.75
N ARG A 4 1.64 -0.07 -7.52
CA ARG A 4 1.96 -1.24 -8.35
C ARG A 4 2.77 -2.23 -7.54
N VAL A 5 2.40 -3.51 -7.58
CA VAL A 5 3.18 -4.59 -6.97
C VAL A 5 4.03 -5.24 -8.06
N GLU A 6 5.36 -5.15 -7.93
CA GLU A 6 6.32 -5.53 -8.98
C GLU A 6 6.58 -7.05 -9.02
N GLU A 7 6.36 -7.78 -7.93
CA GLU A 7 6.70 -9.22 -7.82
C GLU A 7 5.58 -10.17 -8.29
N ALA A 8 4.43 -9.64 -8.70
CA ALA A 8 3.41 -10.46 -9.36
C ALA A 8 3.81 -10.65 -10.83
N GLU A 9 3.95 -11.90 -11.29
CA GLU A 9 4.22 -12.25 -12.70
C GLU A 9 3.25 -11.59 -13.71
N HIS A 10 2.13 -11.04 -13.21
CA HIS A 10 1.12 -10.28 -13.95
C HIS A 10 0.82 -8.93 -13.29
N GLY A 11 1.86 -8.15 -12.94
CA GLY A 11 1.83 -6.79 -12.37
C GLY A 11 0.46 -6.29 -11.92
N CYS A 12 0.12 -6.52 -10.64
CA CYS A 12 -1.17 -6.12 -10.09
C CYS A 12 -1.15 -4.66 -9.62
N GLU A 13 -2.23 -3.94 -9.89
CA GLU A 13 -2.45 -2.59 -9.39
C GLU A 13 -3.27 -2.64 -8.09
N GLY A 14 -2.63 -2.29 -6.98
CA GLY A 14 -3.26 -2.13 -5.67
C GLY A 14 -3.73 -0.70 -5.43
N LEU A 15 -4.80 -0.54 -4.65
CA LEU A 15 -5.37 0.76 -4.33
C LEU A 15 -5.23 1.01 -2.83
N VAL A 16 -4.50 2.06 -2.46
CA VAL A 16 -4.43 2.54 -1.08
C VAL A 16 -5.43 3.69 -0.92
N HIS A 17 -6.37 3.51 -0.01
CA HIS A 17 -7.29 4.58 0.38
C HIS A 17 -6.54 5.65 1.18
N ARG A 18 -6.85 6.95 1.01
CA ARG A 18 -6.18 8.03 1.78
C ARG A 18 -6.29 7.83 3.29
N SER A 19 -7.38 7.22 3.75
CA SER A 19 -7.61 6.85 5.15
C SER A 19 -6.57 5.86 5.68
N GLU A 20 -6.01 5.02 4.81
CA GLU A 20 -5.05 3.96 5.15
C GLU A 20 -3.59 4.42 5.07
N LEU A 21 -3.34 5.66 4.64
CA LEU A 21 -2.01 6.28 4.73
C LEU A 21 -1.66 6.61 6.19
N SER A 22 -0.39 6.39 6.55
CA SER A 22 0.13 6.79 7.85
C SER A 22 0.18 8.32 7.94
N ASP A 23 0.10 8.85 9.16
CA ASP A 23 0.11 10.29 9.40
C ASP A 23 1.40 10.95 8.89
N SER A 24 2.53 10.24 9.01
CA SER A 24 3.83 10.64 8.48
C SER A 24 3.82 10.73 6.96
N ALA A 25 3.21 9.76 6.27
CA ALA A 25 3.11 9.75 4.81
C ALA A 25 2.13 10.80 4.28
N ARG A 26 1.05 11.10 5.02
CA ARG A 26 0.14 12.20 4.68
C ARG A 26 0.79 13.57 4.78
N ARG A 27 1.71 13.74 5.73
CA ARG A 27 2.50 14.97 5.90
C ARG A 27 3.65 15.07 4.88
N ARG A 28 4.06 13.94 4.28
CA ARG A 28 5.08 13.90 3.23
C ARG A 28 4.43 14.09 1.86
N ALA A 29 5.06 14.89 1.00
CA ALA A 29 4.67 14.97 -0.40
C ALA A 29 5.13 13.70 -1.14
N LEU A 30 4.30 12.65 -1.10
CA LEU A 30 4.55 11.41 -1.84
C LEU A 30 4.61 11.69 -3.35
N ARG A 31 5.60 11.12 -4.02
CA ARG A 31 5.81 11.24 -5.47
C ARG A 31 5.59 9.90 -6.16
N GLU A 32 5.27 9.94 -7.45
CA GLU A 32 5.27 8.74 -8.28
C GLU A 32 6.66 8.08 -8.24
N GLY A 33 6.71 6.78 -7.98
CA GLY A 33 7.95 6.03 -7.78
C GLY A 33 8.44 5.92 -6.33
N ASP A 34 7.82 6.61 -5.37
CA ASP A 34 8.16 6.42 -3.95
C ASP A 34 7.79 5.00 -3.49
N THR A 35 8.76 4.26 -2.98
CA THR A 35 8.54 2.94 -2.36
C THR A 35 7.96 3.12 -0.96
N LEU A 36 6.87 2.41 -0.66
CA LEU A 36 6.20 2.46 0.63
C LEU A 36 5.97 1.05 1.17
N SER A 37 6.28 0.86 2.45
CA SER A 37 5.88 -0.34 3.18
C SER A 37 4.38 -0.31 3.44
N VAL A 38 3.68 -1.32 2.92
CA VAL A 38 2.23 -1.49 3.07
C VAL A 38 1.93 -2.93 3.45
N LYS A 39 0.80 -3.15 4.12
CA LYS A 39 0.29 -4.45 4.51
C LYS A 39 -0.87 -4.79 3.60
N ILE A 40 -0.87 -6.01 3.07
CA ILE A 40 -1.99 -6.54 2.31
C ILE A 40 -3.12 -6.86 3.30
N LEU A 41 -4.27 -6.22 3.09
CA LEU A 41 -5.48 -6.48 3.87
C LEU A 41 -6.35 -7.53 3.20
N ASP A 42 -6.48 -7.44 1.89
CA ASP A 42 -7.34 -8.31 1.10
C ASP A 42 -6.84 -8.38 -0.35
N VAL A 43 -7.12 -9.51 -1.01
CA VAL A 43 -6.76 -9.77 -2.40
C VAL A 43 -8.00 -10.30 -3.11
N ASP A 44 -8.49 -9.54 -4.07
CA ASP A 44 -9.56 -9.97 -4.97
C ASP A 44 -8.95 -10.37 -6.32
N PRO A 45 -8.79 -11.68 -6.59
CA PRO A 45 -8.23 -12.18 -7.84
C PRO A 45 -9.19 -12.04 -9.03
N VAL A 46 -10.50 -11.88 -8.79
CA VAL A 46 -11.52 -11.73 -9.84
C VAL A 46 -11.41 -10.34 -10.46
N THR A 47 -11.32 -9.31 -9.62
CA THR A 47 -11.15 -7.92 -10.08
C THR A 47 -9.69 -7.48 -10.18
N ARG A 48 -8.74 -8.37 -9.83
CA ARG A 48 -7.29 -8.11 -9.73
C ARG A 48 -6.96 -6.91 -8.84
N ARG A 49 -7.75 -6.72 -7.77
CA ARG A 49 -7.57 -5.63 -6.82
C ARG A 49 -6.92 -6.13 -5.56
N ILE A 50 -6.01 -5.31 -5.03
CA ILE A 50 -5.36 -5.58 -3.75
C ILE A 50 -5.66 -4.41 -2.82
N ALA A 51 -6.28 -4.70 -1.68
CA ALA A 51 -6.48 -3.74 -0.61
C ALA A 51 -5.21 -3.65 0.22
N LEU A 52 -4.65 -2.45 0.29
CA LEU A 52 -3.37 -2.18 0.92
C LEU A 52 -3.53 -1.14 2.03
N SER A 53 -2.85 -1.34 3.15
CA SER A 53 -2.82 -0.38 4.26
C SER A 53 -1.43 -0.07 4.72
N GLN A 54 -1.09 1.22 4.75
CA GLN A 54 0.19 1.70 5.27
C GLN A 54 0.14 1.85 6.80
N ARG A 55 -1.02 2.21 7.37
CA ARG A 55 -1.23 2.33 8.81
C ARG A 55 -0.95 1.02 9.55
N GLN A 56 -1.43 -0.08 8.99
CA GLN A 56 -1.22 -1.42 9.57
C GLN A 56 0.15 -2.02 9.22
N ALA A 57 0.88 -1.41 8.29
CA ALA A 57 2.24 -1.77 7.94
C ALA A 57 3.30 -1.07 8.78
N ALA A 58 2.92 -0.01 9.50
CA ALA A 58 3.81 0.62 10.45
C ALA A 58 4.35 -0.47 11.37
N PRO A 59 5.68 -0.64 11.48
CA PRO A 59 6.22 -1.63 12.38
C PRO A 59 5.63 -1.35 13.75
N ARG A 60 5.02 -2.37 14.36
CA ARG A 60 4.87 -2.38 15.81
C ARG A 60 6.26 -2.00 16.34
N PRO A 61 6.42 -0.94 17.15
CA PRO A 61 7.71 -0.69 17.75
C PRO A 61 8.09 -1.98 18.46
N ASP A 62 9.15 -2.64 17.98
CA ASP A 62 9.71 -3.81 18.65
C ASP A 62 10.00 -3.38 20.11
N PRO A 63 9.60 -4.20 21.10
CA PRO A 63 9.75 -3.87 22.52
C PRO A 63 11.21 -3.70 22.93
#